data_AF-A0A0U2WT35-F1
#
_entry.id   AF-A0A0U2WT35-F1
#
_cell.length_a   1.000
_cell.length_b   1.000
_cell.length_c   1.000
_cell.angle_alpha   90.00
_cell.angle_beta   90.00
_cell.angle_gamma   90.00
#
_symmetry.space_group_name_H-M   'P 1'
#
loop_
_entity.id
_entity.type
_entity.pdbx_description
1 polymer ?
#
loop_
_entity_poly.entity_id
_entity_poly.type
_entity_poly.pdbx_seq_one_letter_code
_entity_poly.pdbx_strand_id
1 'polypeptide(L)'
;MTNENNEQLINDLPQVQETINEDKQKPFSFYLVLISLIMLLVGGGIAGYVCYPFANKISGNWVSTDQAMQLTSQGNMWELAIADYQKTKGFTLVFTGKWTAAGVNKYDGKQVQLFAKIAKANFSKEEINTLEKKSDLYTVSDQTEKELTLQYTKKGIKQIQPGSNLNKVVHMTLENIHWTKQKEKLYLNSSYFSTERIEFTYKSENKT
;
A
#
# COMPACT_ATOMS: atom_id res chain seq x y z
N MET A 1 10.63 -61.36 82.77
CA MET A 1 9.45 -60.66 83.31
C MET A 1 9.15 -59.50 82.37
N THR A 2 7.89 -59.41 81.95
CA THR A 2 7.29 -58.61 80.87
C THR A 2 7.09 -57.13 81.21
N ASN A 3 7.20 -56.25 80.20
CA ASN A 3 6.17 -55.29 79.72
C ASN A 3 6.81 -54.38 78.65
N GLU A 4 6.40 -54.42 77.38
CA GLU A 4 5.22 -53.77 76.77
C GLU A 4 5.28 -52.23 76.74
N ASN A 5 5.55 -51.70 75.53
CA ASN A 5 5.09 -50.44 74.90
C ASN A 5 6.11 -50.09 73.79
N ASN A 6 6.04 -50.70 72.60
CA ASN A 6 5.10 -50.39 71.52
C ASN A 6 4.79 -48.89 71.31
N GLU A 7 5.20 -48.43 70.12
CA GLU A 7 4.40 -47.60 69.23
C GLU A 7 3.92 -46.26 69.77
N GLN A 8 4.79 -45.23 69.73
CA GLN A 8 4.36 -43.84 69.49
C GLN A 8 5.56 -42.91 69.40
N LEU A 9 6.32 -43.00 68.30
CA LEU A 9 7.27 -41.94 67.95
C LEU A 9 7.48 -41.85 66.44
N ILE A 10 6.39 -41.96 65.70
CA ILE A 10 6.30 -41.53 64.29
C ILE A 10 4.90 -40.93 64.12
N ASN A 11 4.64 -39.75 64.70
CA ASN A 11 3.44 -38.95 64.43
C ASN A 11 3.66 -37.53 64.94
N ASP A 12 4.62 -36.82 64.36
CA ASP A 12 4.66 -35.35 64.42
C ASP A 12 5.56 -34.80 63.30
N LEU A 13 5.32 -35.25 62.06
CA LEU A 13 5.57 -34.36 60.93
C LEU A 13 4.30 -33.54 60.73
N PRO A 14 4.37 -32.20 60.69
CA PRO A 14 3.25 -31.42 60.22
C PRO A 14 2.96 -31.92 58.80
N GLN A 15 1.77 -32.48 58.60
CA GLN A 15 1.23 -32.63 57.26
C GLN A 15 1.17 -31.23 56.67
N VAL A 16 2.18 -30.90 55.86
CA VAL A 16 2.03 -29.87 54.84
C VAL A 16 0.95 -30.43 53.93
N GLN A 17 -0.30 -30.07 54.24
CA GLN A 17 -1.38 -30.12 53.28
C GLN A 17 -0.91 -29.25 52.12
N GLU A 18 -0.37 -29.90 51.08
CA GLU A 18 -0.50 -29.37 49.74
C GLU A 18 -1.99 -29.30 49.46
N THR A 19 -2.63 -28.20 49.86
CA THR A 19 -3.86 -27.77 49.23
C THR A 19 -3.50 -27.46 47.78
N ILE A 20 -3.54 -28.49 46.93
CA ILE A 20 -3.70 -28.35 45.50
C ILE A 20 -5.10 -27.77 45.30
N ASN A 21 -5.24 -26.47 45.55
CA ASN A 21 -6.40 -25.68 45.14
C ASN A 21 -6.21 -25.35 43.65
N GLU A 22 -6.29 -26.39 42.81
CA GLU A 22 -6.52 -26.25 41.37
C GLU A 22 -8.02 -26.07 41.10
N ASP A 23 -8.59 -24.99 41.62
CA ASP A 23 -9.71 -24.33 40.96
C ASP A 23 -9.73 -22.86 41.34
N LYS A 24 -8.70 -22.13 40.91
CA LYS A 24 -8.75 -20.66 40.93
C LYS A 24 -9.63 -20.19 39.77
N GLN A 25 -10.92 -20.48 39.87
CA GLN A 25 -11.93 -19.76 39.08
C GLN A 25 -11.75 -18.28 39.39
N LYS A 26 -11.26 -17.55 38.38
CA LYS A 26 -11.07 -16.11 38.50
C LYS A 26 -12.43 -15.46 38.81
N PRO A 27 -12.47 -14.42 39.66
CA PRO A 27 -13.73 -13.78 40.02
C PRO A 27 -14.43 -13.26 38.75
N PHE A 28 -15.76 -13.25 38.72
CA PHE A 28 -16.55 -12.77 37.57
C PHE A 28 -16.13 -11.37 37.08
N SER A 29 -15.72 -10.51 38.01
CA SER A 29 -15.16 -9.17 37.72
C SER A 29 -13.91 -9.22 36.84
N PHE A 30 -13.06 -10.24 36.95
CA PHE A 30 -11.89 -10.43 36.08
C PHE A 30 -12.32 -10.58 34.62
N TYR A 31 -13.33 -11.41 34.36
CA TYR A 31 -13.83 -11.64 33.00
C TYR A 31 -14.54 -10.40 32.44
N LEU A 32 -15.28 -9.65 33.27
CA LEU A 32 -15.88 -8.38 32.85
C LEU A 32 -14.83 -7.34 32.45
N VAL A 33 -13.76 -7.21 33.22
CA VAL A 33 -12.64 -6.30 32.90
C VAL A 33 -11.92 -6.77 31.63
N LEU A 34 -11.68 -8.07 31.49
CA LEU A 34 -11.02 -8.64 30.30
C LEU A 34 -11.85 -8.42 29.03
N ILE A 35 -13.16 -8.67 29.08
CA ILE A 35 -14.07 -8.43 27.95
C ILE A 35 -14.12 -6.94 27.60
N SER A 36 -14.17 -6.06 28.61
CA SER A 36 -14.14 -4.61 28.39
C SER A 36 -12.84 -4.17 27.72
N LEU A 37 -11.71 -4.71 28.15
CA LEU A 37 -10.41 -4.44 27.54
C LEU A 37 -10.34 -4.95 26.10
N ILE A 38 -10.82 -6.16 25.83
CA ILE A 38 -10.90 -6.72 24.47
C ILE A 38 -11.78 -5.84 23.60
N MET A 39 -12.96 -5.41 24.07
CA MET A 39 -13.84 -4.51 23.30
C MET A 39 -13.18 -3.16 23.03
N LEU A 40 -12.43 -2.61 23.98
CA LEU A 40 -11.70 -1.36 23.79
C LEU A 40 -10.56 -1.50 22.77
N LEU A 41 -9.84 -2.62 22.79
CA LEU A 41 -8.79 -2.94 21.81
C LEU A 41 -9.37 -3.21 20.41
N VAL A 42 -10.45 -3.99 20.31
CA VAL A 42 -11.13 -4.28 19.04
C VAL A 42 -11.77 -3.02 18.48
N GLY A 43 -12.49 -2.27 19.32
CA GLY A 43 -13.11 -1.00 18.95
C GLY A 43 -12.08 0.04 18.51
N GLY A 44 -10.96 0.15 19.25
CA GLY A 44 -9.83 1.00 18.89
C GLY A 44 -9.14 0.56 17.59
N GLY A 45 -8.98 -0.74 17.38
CA GLY A 45 -8.42 -1.31 16.15
C GLY A 45 -9.29 -1.05 14.92
N ILE A 46 -10.61 -1.25 15.05
CA ILE A 46 -11.59 -0.95 13.99
C ILE A 46 -11.62 0.55 13.71
N ALA A 47 -11.71 1.39 14.74
CA ALA A 47 -11.71 2.84 14.60
C ALA A 47 -10.41 3.34 13.96
N GLY A 48 -9.24 2.81 14.35
CA GLY A 48 -7.96 3.14 13.73
C GLY A 48 -7.88 2.74 12.26
N TYR A 49 -8.38 1.55 11.91
CA TYR A 49 -8.43 1.08 10.52
C TYR A 49 -9.37 1.93 9.65
N VAL A 50 -10.52 2.33 10.20
CA VAL A 50 -11.52 3.15 9.50
C VAL A 50 -11.08 4.62 9.39
N CYS A 51 -10.49 5.20 10.44
CA CYS A 51 -10.08 6.59 10.49
C CYS A 51 -8.72 6.87 9.84
N TYR A 52 -7.83 5.87 9.75
CA TYR A 52 -6.53 5.97 9.09
C TYR A 52 -6.39 4.90 7.99
N PRO A 53 -7.21 5.01 6.92
CA PRO A 53 -7.20 4.03 5.84
C PRO A 53 -5.83 3.97 5.17
N PHE A 54 -5.47 2.77 4.74
CA PHE A 54 -4.26 2.43 3.99
C PHE A 54 -3.87 3.47 2.90
N ALA A 55 -4.86 3.99 2.17
CA ALA A 55 -4.72 5.03 1.16
C ALA A 55 -4.19 6.37 1.68
N ASN A 56 -4.53 6.77 2.91
CA ASN A 56 -4.19 8.08 3.46
C ASN A 56 -2.68 8.24 3.72
N LYS A 57 -2.00 7.13 4.04
CA LYS A 57 -0.55 7.10 4.25
C LYS A 57 0.20 7.61 3.02
N ILE A 58 -0.19 7.15 1.84
CA ILE A 58 0.49 7.46 0.57
C ILE A 58 -0.21 8.52 -0.26
N SER A 59 -1.33 9.09 0.19
CA SER A 59 -2.04 10.16 -0.51
C SER A 59 -1.15 11.38 -0.75
N GLY A 60 -1.35 12.08 -1.87
CA GLY A 60 -0.63 13.29 -2.27
C GLY A 60 0.25 13.09 -3.51
N ASN A 61 1.10 14.08 -3.76
CA ASN A 61 1.96 14.13 -4.93
C ASN A 61 3.39 13.76 -4.55
N TRP A 62 3.96 12.80 -5.25
CA TRP A 62 5.32 12.32 -5.05
C TRP A 62 6.10 12.47 -6.35
N VAL A 63 7.37 12.83 -6.26
CA VAL A 63 8.25 13.01 -7.42
C VAL A 63 9.51 12.19 -7.21
N SER A 64 9.94 11.47 -8.25
CA SER A 64 11.17 10.69 -8.21
C SER A 64 12.39 11.59 -8.00
N THR A 65 13.47 11.06 -7.42
CA THR A 65 14.68 11.85 -7.16
C THR A 65 15.28 12.50 -8.41
N ASP A 66 15.17 11.83 -9.56
CA ASP A 66 15.59 12.34 -10.87
C ASP A 66 14.54 13.23 -11.57
N GLN A 67 13.39 13.45 -10.92
CA GLN A 67 12.24 14.23 -11.41
C GLN A 67 11.62 13.72 -12.72
N ALA A 68 12.00 12.52 -13.18
CA ALA A 68 11.47 11.94 -14.41
C ALA A 68 10.05 11.37 -14.23
N MET A 69 9.68 10.99 -13.00
CA MET A 69 8.41 10.36 -12.68
C MET A 69 7.65 11.15 -11.61
N GLN A 70 6.35 11.26 -11.81
CA GLN A 70 5.42 11.81 -10.83
C GLN A 70 4.38 10.75 -10.48
N LEU A 71 4.23 10.48 -9.18
CA LEU A 71 3.17 9.65 -8.65
C LEU A 71 2.17 10.53 -7.91
N THR A 72 0.93 10.57 -8.38
CA THR A 72 -0.19 11.19 -7.68
C THR A 72 -1.06 10.08 -7.09
N SER A 73 -1.36 10.19 -5.80
CA SER A 73 -2.20 9.24 -5.07
C SER A 73 -3.37 9.96 -4.44
N GLN A 74 -4.59 9.54 -4.75
CA GLN A 74 -5.81 10.13 -4.22
C GLN A 74 -6.80 9.04 -3.83
N GLY A 75 -7.05 8.92 -2.52
CA GLY A 75 -7.85 7.81 -2.00
C GLY A 75 -7.26 6.47 -2.41
N ASN A 76 -8.08 5.58 -2.95
CA ASN A 76 -7.64 4.27 -3.42
C ASN A 76 -7.04 4.29 -4.83
N MET A 77 -6.98 5.43 -5.51
CA MET A 77 -6.49 5.55 -6.89
C MET A 77 -5.08 6.10 -6.92
N TRP A 78 -4.34 5.75 -7.97
CA TRP A 78 -3.05 6.35 -8.28
C TRP A 78 -2.85 6.57 -9.76
N GLU A 79 -1.98 7.52 -10.05
CA GLU A 79 -1.47 7.86 -11.36
C GLU A 79 0.07 7.97 -11.27
N LEU A 80 0.79 7.19 -12.06
CA LEU A 80 2.23 7.31 -12.27
C LEU A 80 2.46 7.85 -13.69
N ALA A 81 2.92 9.08 -13.79
CA ALA A 81 3.20 9.78 -15.03
C ALA A 81 4.72 9.85 -15.28
N ILE A 82 5.12 9.57 -16.51
CA ILE A 82 6.50 9.69 -17.00
C ILE A 82 6.47 10.69 -18.15
N ALA A 83 6.95 11.90 -17.87
CA ALA A 83 6.98 12.99 -18.85
C ALA A 83 8.09 12.78 -19.89
N ASP A 84 7.90 13.37 -21.06
CA ASP A 84 8.83 13.30 -22.19
C ASP A 84 9.39 11.89 -22.46
N TYR A 85 8.47 10.90 -22.43
CA TYR A 85 8.82 9.50 -22.54
C TYR A 85 9.57 9.22 -23.83
N GLN A 86 10.66 8.43 -23.75
CA GLN A 86 11.59 8.20 -24.86
C GLN A 86 12.18 9.48 -25.50
N LYS A 87 12.32 10.55 -24.71
CA LYS A 87 12.83 11.86 -25.14
C LYS A 87 11.93 12.57 -26.15
N THR A 88 10.66 12.18 -26.25
CA THR A 88 9.67 12.84 -27.11
C THR A 88 8.96 13.93 -26.31
N LYS A 89 9.26 15.20 -26.61
CA LYS A 89 8.70 16.34 -25.88
C LYS A 89 7.17 16.38 -25.99
N GLY A 90 6.49 16.52 -24.86
CA GLY A 90 5.03 16.60 -24.82
C GLY A 90 4.32 15.25 -24.97
N PHE A 91 5.08 14.15 -24.90
CA PHE A 91 4.56 12.80 -24.81
C PHE A 91 4.71 12.26 -23.39
N THR A 92 3.60 12.10 -22.69
CA THR A 92 3.60 11.59 -21.32
C THR A 92 2.97 10.20 -21.29
N LEU A 93 3.72 9.23 -20.80
CA LEU A 93 3.20 7.88 -20.56
C LEU A 93 2.62 7.82 -19.14
N VAL A 94 1.37 7.39 -19.02
CA VAL A 94 0.64 7.42 -17.75
C VAL A 94 0.09 6.04 -17.41
N PHE A 95 0.50 5.51 -16.27
CA PHE A 95 -0.09 4.32 -15.67
C PHE A 95 -1.07 4.76 -14.60
N THR A 96 -2.29 4.23 -14.63
CA THR A 96 -3.27 4.49 -13.56
C THR A 96 -3.80 3.18 -13.01
N GLY A 97 -4.20 3.19 -11.75
CA GLY A 97 -4.75 1.99 -11.13
C GLY A 97 -5.28 2.24 -9.73
N LYS A 98 -5.55 1.14 -9.03
CA LYS A 98 -5.98 1.14 -7.63
C LYS A 98 -4.90 0.60 -6.73
N TRP A 99 -4.75 1.21 -5.57
CA TRP A 99 -3.93 0.69 -4.48
C TRP A 99 -4.56 -0.55 -3.87
N THR A 100 -3.73 -1.55 -3.60
CA THR A 100 -4.08 -2.73 -2.81
C THR A 100 -3.02 -2.96 -1.75
N ALA A 101 -3.45 -3.35 -0.55
CA ALA A 101 -2.54 -3.71 0.53
C ALA A 101 -1.77 -4.99 0.19
N ALA A 102 -0.45 -4.89 0.21
CA ALA A 102 0.48 -6.03 0.09
C ALA A 102 1.22 -6.31 1.41
N GLY A 103 1.09 -5.41 2.39
CA GLY A 103 1.68 -5.51 3.71
C GLY A 103 1.47 -4.21 4.50
N VAL A 104 2.13 -4.09 5.65
CA VAL A 104 1.93 -2.94 6.57
C VAL A 104 2.29 -1.60 5.90
N ASN A 105 3.37 -1.58 5.10
CA ASN A 105 3.84 -0.42 4.35
C ASN A 105 4.15 -0.76 2.88
N LYS A 106 3.51 -1.79 2.35
CA LYS A 106 3.70 -2.25 0.97
C LYS A 106 2.39 -2.13 0.20
N TYR A 107 2.48 -1.59 -1.00
CA TYR A 107 1.33 -1.19 -1.81
C TYR A 107 1.49 -1.72 -3.23
N ASP A 108 0.51 -2.48 -3.70
CA ASP A 108 0.46 -2.98 -5.07
C ASP A 108 -0.52 -2.18 -5.91
N GLY A 109 -0.17 -1.96 -7.17
CA GLY A 109 -1.07 -1.42 -8.18
C GLY A 109 -1.90 -2.53 -8.84
N LYS A 110 -3.23 -2.46 -8.74
CA LYS A 110 -4.17 -3.35 -9.45
C LYS A 110 -5.07 -2.58 -10.41
N GLN A 111 -5.71 -3.33 -11.31
CA GLN A 111 -6.60 -2.78 -12.35
C GLN A 111 -5.89 -1.73 -13.20
N VAL A 112 -4.62 -2.01 -13.53
CA VAL A 112 -3.75 -1.01 -14.14
C VAL A 112 -4.14 -0.77 -15.60
N GLN A 113 -4.26 0.50 -15.95
CA GLN A 113 -4.53 1.00 -17.29
C GLN A 113 -3.33 1.82 -17.76
N LEU A 114 -3.08 1.81 -19.07
CA LEU A 114 -1.98 2.54 -19.70
C LEU A 114 -2.55 3.59 -20.65
N PHE A 115 -2.10 4.83 -20.48
CA PHE A 115 -2.50 5.97 -21.28
C PHE A 115 -1.28 6.67 -21.87
N ALA A 116 -1.51 7.30 -23.01
CA ALA A 116 -0.61 8.26 -23.63
C ALA A 116 -1.30 9.63 -23.61
N LYS A 117 -0.72 10.60 -22.89
CA LYS A 117 -1.15 12.01 -22.93
C LYS A 117 -0.23 12.76 -23.88
N ILE A 118 -0.82 13.43 -24.87
CA ILE A 118 -0.11 14.07 -25.98
C ILE A 118 -0.46 15.55 -26.00
N ALA A 119 0.52 16.40 -25.72
CA ALA A 119 0.38 17.84 -25.82
C ALA A 119 0.43 18.27 -27.29
N LYS A 120 -0.74 18.60 -27.87
CA LYS A 120 -0.92 18.85 -29.31
C LYS A 120 0.04 19.91 -29.88
N ALA A 121 0.42 20.89 -29.07
CA ALA A 121 1.35 21.95 -29.47
C ALA A 121 2.76 21.45 -29.87
N ASN A 122 3.14 20.23 -29.47
CA ASN A 122 4.45 19.64 -29.79
C ASN A 122 4.41 18.66 -30.98
N PHE A 123 3.26 18.47 -31.61
CA PHE A 123 3.06 17.52 -32.71
C PHE A 123 2.43 18.20 -33.93
N SER A 124 2.68 17.66 -35.12
CA SER A 124 2.06 18.15 -36.34
C SER A 124 0.56 17.84 -36.35
N LYS A 125 -0.22 18.64 -37.10
CA LYS A 125 -1.66 18.40 -37.25
C LYS A 125 -1.92 17.05 -37.91
N GLU A 126 -1.06 16.64 -38.84
CA GLU A 126 -1.12 15.37 -39.55
C GLU A 126 -0.94 14.17 -38.60
N GLU A 127 0.02 14.24 -37.68
CA GLU A 127 0.23 13.22 -36.65
C GLU A 127 -0.96 13.13 -35.70
N ILE A 128 -1.45 14.27 -35.19
CA ILE A 128 -2.62 14.31 -34.31
C ILE A 128 -3.86 13.74 -35.01
N ASN A 129 -4.13 14.16 -36.26
CA ASN A 129 -5.23 13.63 -37.06
C ASN A 129 -5.12 12.13 -37.32
N THR A 130 -3.89 11.59 -37.39
CA THR A 130 -3.66 10.15 -37.53
C THR A 130 -3.96 9.43 -36.22
N LEU A 131 -3.55 10.00 -35.10
CA LEU A 131 -3.79 9.45 -33.77
C LEU A 131 -5.27 9.51 -33.35
N GLU A 132 -6.02 10.48 -33.85
CA GLU A 132 -7.47 10.60 -33.59
C GLU A 132 -8.30 9.57 -34.39
N LYS A 133 -7.72 8.94 -35.42
CA LYS A 133 -8.41 7.89 -36.19
C LYS A 133 -8.53 6.59 -35.38
N LYS A 134 -9.56 5.80 -35.73
CA LYS A 134 -9.80 4.49 -35.14
C LYS A 134 -8.56 3.60 -35.26
N SER A 135 -8.16 3.02 -34.14
CA SER A 135 -7.04 2.09 -34.03
C SER A 135 -7.46 0.88 -33.22
N ASP A 136 -6.89 -0.29 -33.52
CA ASP A 136 -7.04 -1.48 -32.69
C ASP A 136 -6.15 -1.43 -31.44
N LEU A 137 -5.14 -0.54 -31.43
CA LEU A 137 -4.10 -0.49 -30.41
C LEU A 137 -4.44 0.45 -29.27
N TYR A 138 -5.27 1.45 -29.53
CA TYR A 138 -5.69 2.43 -28.54
C TYR A 138 -7.08 2.98 -28.90
N THR A 139 -7.72 3.59 -27.91
CA THR A 139 -8.96 4.35 -28.05
C THR A 139 -8.72 5.77 -27.57
N VAL A 140 -9.31 6.76 -28.24
CA VAL A 140 -9.34 8.13 -27.72
C VAL A 140 -10.18 8.13 -26.43
N SER A 141 -9.54 8.42 -25.31
CA SER A 141 -10.17 8.43 -23.99
C SER A 141 -10.69 9.82 -23.62
N ASP A 142 -9.93 10.85 -23.97
CA ASP A 142 -10.29 12.26 -23.74
C ASP A 142 -9.56 13.13 -24.76
N GLN A 143 -10.16 14.27 -25.10
CA GLN A 143 -9.63 15.20 -26.07
C GLN A 143 -10.04 16.64 -25.75
N THR A 144 -9.03 17.51 -25.66
CA THR A 144 -9.19 18.95 -25.53
C THR A 144 -8.45 19.68 -26.66
N GLU A 145 -8.53 21.01 -26.69
CA GLU A 145 -7.74 21.83 -27.62
C GLU A 145 -6.23 21.65 -27.43
N LYS A 146 -5.78 21.36 -26.20
CA LYS A 146 -4.36 21.31 -25.85
C LYS A 146 -3.80 19.90 -25.75
N GLU A 147 -4.64 18.92 -25.40
CA GLU A 147 -4.20 17.56 -25.08
C GLU A 147 -5.09 16.52 -25.76
N LEU A 148 -4.46 15.44 -26.23
CA LEU A 148 -5.11 14.21 -26.66
C LEU A 148 -4.70 13.08 -25.71
N THR A 149 -5.65 12.39 -25.10
CA THR A 149 -5.40 11.24 -24.23
C THR A 149 -5.86 9.96 -24.91
N LEU A 150 -4.92 9.05 -25.16
CA LEU A 150 -5.16 7.75 -25.75
C LEU A 150 -5.05 6.67 -24.67
N GLN A 151 -6.07 5.82 -24.54
CA GLN A 151 -6.01 4.63 -23.70
C GLN A 151 -5.58 3.44 -24.54
N TYR A 152 -4.53 2.74 -24.13
CA TYR A 152 -4.09 1.54 -24.84
C TYR A 152 -5.04 0.37 -24.60
N THR A 153 -5.37 -0.34 -25.69
CA THR A 153 -6.10 -1.60 -25.61
C THR A 153 -5.17 -2.72 -25.13
N LYS A 154 -5.76 -3.88 -24.75
CA LYS A 154 -4.97 -5.09 -24.45
C LYS A 154 -4.04 -5.49 -25.61
N LYS A 155 -4.46 -5.25 -26.86
CA LYS A 155 -3.65 -5.52 -28.06
C LYS A 155 -2.47 -4.56 -28.16
N GLY A 156 -2.70 -3.25 -27.95
CA GLY A 156 -1.64 -2.24 -27.92
C GLY A 156 -0.61 -2.50 -26.82
N ILE A 157 -1.08 -2.79 -25.60
CA ILE A 157 -0.22 -3.14 -24.45
C ILE A 157 0.68 -4.34 -24.78
N LYS A 158 0.12 -5.41 -25.37
CA LYS A 158 0.89 -6.59 -25.76
C LYS A 158 1.95 -6.32 -26.84
N GLN A 159 1.70 -5.39 -27.76
CA GLN A 159 2.66 -5.04 -28.80
C GLN A 159 3.84 -4.26 -28.23
N ILE A 160 3.57 -3.32 -27.32
CA ILE A 160 4.62 -2.52 -26.69
C ILE A 160 5.40 -3.37 -25.69
N GLN A 161 4.71 -4.32 -25.03
CA GLN A 161 5.28 -5.12 -23.95
C GLN A 161 4.80 -6.59 -24.03
N PRO A 162 5.48 -7.42 -24.85
CA PRO A 162 5.16 -8.84 -24.96
C PRO A 162 5.39 -9.54 -23.62
N GLY A 163 4.31 -9.96 -22.93
CA GLY A 163 4.36 -10.57 -21.60
C GLY A 163 4.00 -9.65 -20.42
N SER A 164 3.58 -8.41 -20.69
CA SER A 164 3.19 -7.45 -19.65
C SER A 164 1.94 -7.89 -18.88
N ASN A 165 2.11 -8.07 -17.57
CA ASN A 165 1.01 -7.94 -16.62
C ASN A 165 1.13 -6.55 -16.00
N LEU A 166 0.32 -5.59 -16.47
CA LEU A 166 0.36 -4.22 -15.99
C LEU A 166 0.12 -4.11 -14.46
N ASN A 167 -0.56 -5.10 -13.85
CA ASN A 167 -0.72 -5.14 -12.39
C ASN A 167 0.58 -5.42 -11.62
N LYS A 168 1.69 -5.69 -12.30
CA LYS A 168 3.02 -5.85 -11.69
C LYS A 168 3.92 -4.63 -11.92
N VAL A 169 3.44 -3.60 -12.62
CA VAL A 169 4.24 -2.42 -12.95
C VAL A 169 4.49 -1.56 -11.72
N VAL A 170 3.53 -1.49 -10.80
CA VAL A 170 3.64 -0.67 -9.59
C VAL A 170 3.62 -1.55 -8.34
N HIS A 171 4.77 -1.60 -7.67
CA HIS A 171 4.95 -2.18 -6.33
C HIS A 171 5.72 -1.16 -5.49
N MET A 172 5.07 -0.57 -4.50
CA MET A 172 5.62 0.52 -3.70
C MET A 172 5.88 0.09 -2.25
N THR A 173 6.92 0.64 -1.64
CA THR A 173 7.19 0.51 -0.21
C THR A 173 7.34 1.89 0.40
N LEU A 174 6.59 2.16 1.47
CA LEU A 174 6.73 3.37 2.27
C LEU A 174 7.68 3.11 3.45
N GLU A 175 8.73 3.91 3.56
CA GLU A 175 9.72 3.84 4.63
C GLU A 175 9.75 5.16 5.41
N ASN A 176 10.38 5.12 6.59
CA ASN A 176 10.43 6.25 7.52
C ASN A 176 9.04 6.78 7.90
N ILE A 177 8.11 5.87 8.23
CA ILE A 177 6.73 6.24 8.62
C ILE A 177 6.82 7.31 9.71
N HIS A 178 6.26 8.48 9.41
CA HIS A 178 6.36 9.62 10.28
C HIS A 178 5.05 10.39 10.23
N TRP A 179 4.71 11.11 11.30
CA TRP A 179 3.55 11.99 11.33
C TRP A 179 3.62 13.17 10.34
N THR A 180 4.74 13.30 9.63
CA THR A 180 5.06 14.38 8.69
C THR A 180 5.45 13.74 7.37
N LYS A 181 4.60 13.83 6.34
CA LYS A 181 4.82 13.16 5.04
C LYS A 181 6.13 13.53 4.36
N GLN A 182 6.64 14.75 4.60
CA GLN A 182 7.92 15.21 4.06
C GLN A 182 9.13 14.40 4.57
N LYS A 183 8.98 13.69 5.70
CA LYS A 183 10.02 12.82 6.27
C LYS A 183 9.89 11.37 5.83
N GLU A 184 8.79 11.01 5.18
CA GLU A 184 8.58 9.68 4.64
C GLU A 184 9.27 9.53 3.29
N LYS A 185 9.67 8.30 2.97
CA LYS A 185 10.26 7.96 1.67
C LYS A 185 9.42 6.89 1.00
N LEU A 186 9.00 7.14 -0.23
CA LEU A 186 8.25 6.16 -1.01
C LEU A 186 9.18 5.56 -2.07
N TYR A 187 9.21 4.24 -2.18
CA TYR A 187 10.09 3.55 -3.11
C TYR A 187 9.30 2.70 -4.10
N LEU A 188 9.53 2.93 -5.39
CA LEU A 188 9.06 2.06 -6.47
C LEU A 188 10.02 0.89 -6.65
N ASN A 189 9.54 -0.31 -6.37
CA ASN A 189 10.27 -1.56 -6.38
C ASN A 189 9.81 -2.38 -7.59
N SER A 190 10.15 -1.91 -8.79
CA SER A 190 9.64 -2.51 -10.01
C SER A 190 10.75 -2.71 -11.03
N SER A 191 11.05 -3.98 -11.31
CA SER A 191 11.99 -4.40 -12.35
C SER A 191 11.56 -3.97 -13.75
N TYR A 192 10.33 -3.48 -13.91
CA TYR A 192 9.85 -2.90 -15.14
C TYR A 192 10.55 -1.56 -15.47
N PHE A 193 10.84 -0.75 -14.45
CA PHE A 193 11.45 0.57 -14.63
C PHE A 193 12.94 0.59 -14.34
N SER A 194 13.37 -0.14 -13.32
CA SER A 194 14.77 -0.20 -12.91
C SER A 194 15.06 -1.49 -12.15
N THR A 195 16.30 -1.96 -12.24
CA THR A 195 16.79 -3.05 -11.38
C THR A 195 16.96 -2.59 -9.93
N GLU A 196 17.06 -1.28 -9.71
CA GLU A 196 17.15 -0.65 -8.41
C GLU A 196 15.81 -0.02 -8.00
N ARG A 197 15.65 0.25 -6.70
CA ARG A 197 14.47 0.92 -6.18
C ARG A 197 14.54 2.40 -6.53
N ILE A 198 13.47 2.96 -7.09
CA ILE A 198 13.40 4.40 -7.38
C ILE A 198 12.79 5.10 -6.17
N GLU A 199 13.52 6.05 -5.58
CA GLU A 199 13.04 6.88 -4.47
C GLU A 199 12.14 8.00 -4.99
N PHE A 200 11.03 8.21 -4.29
CA PHE A 200 10.08 9.29 -4.47
C PHE A 200 10.01 10.13 -3.20
N THR A 201 9.99 11.44 -3.38
CA THR A 201 9.88 12.43 -2.31
C THR A 201 8.53 13.13 -2.37
N TYR A 202 7.97 13.43 -1.20
CA TYR A 202 6.68 14.12 -1.12
C TYR A 202 6.82 15.56 -1.61
N LYS A 203 6.09 15.92 -2.67
CA LYS A 203 6.01 17.29 -3.17
C LYS A 203 5.02 18.04 -2.28
N SER A 204 5.56 18.77 -1.30
CA SER A 204 4.79 19.73 -0.51
C SER A 204 4.11 20.72 -1.45
N GLU A 205 2.78 20.87 -1.35
CA GLU A 205 2.12 22.05 -1.88
C GLU A 205 2.67 23.24 -1.10
N ASN A 206 3.59 23.99 -1.68
CA ASN A 206 3.94 25.29 -1.14
C ASN A 206 2.65 26.11 -1.19
N LYS A 207 2.10 26.41 -0.01
CA LYS A 207 1.17 27.53 0.15
C LYS A 207 1.96 28.78 -0.21
N THR A 208 1.86 29.21 -1.46
CA THR A 208 2.02 30.62 -1.84
C THR A 208 0.97 31.47 -1.14
#